data_AF-A0A2P5BYA7-F1
#
_entry.id   AF-A0A2P5BYA7-F1
#
_cell.length_a   1.000
_cell.length_b   1.000
_cell.length_c   1.000
_cell.angle_alpha   90.00
_cell.angle_beta   90.00
_cell.angle_gamma   90.00
#
_symmetry.space_group_name_H-M   'P 1'
#
loop_
_entity.id
_entity.type
_entity.pdbx_description
1 polymer ?
#
loop_
_entity_poly.entity_id
_entity_poly.type
_entity_poly.pdbx_seq_one_letter_code
_entity_poly.pdbx_strand_id
1 'polypeptide(L)' 'MAKHHPDLIMCRKQPGIAIGRLCENKCDGKVGVGISDAYYCEECTQQEKDRDGCPKIVNLGSAKTDLFYERKKYGFKER' A
#
# COMPACT_ATOMS: atom_id res chain seq x y z
N MET A 1 4.48 2.92 -6.61
CA MET A 1 5.22 2.28 -5.49
C MET A 1 5.42 3.31 -4.39
N ALA A 2 5.27 2.92 -3.13
CA ALA A 2 5.40 3.84 -2.00
C ALA A 2 6.88 4.20 -1.79
N LYS A 3 7.34 5.30 -2.39
CA LYS A 3 8.71 5.81 -2.24
C LYS A 3 8.92 6.58 -0.92
N HIS A 4 7.85 7.01 -0.27
CA HIS A 4 7.89 7.88 0.91
C HIS A 4 8.13 7.12 2.23
N HIS A 5 7.95 5.81 2.25
CA HIS A 5 8.02 5.00 3.47
C HIS A 5 9.01 3.83 3.27
N PRO A 6 10.24 3.93 3.80
CA PRO A 6 11.30 2.95 3.55
C PRO A 6 11.06 1.60 4.26
N ASP A 7 10.14 1.58 5.22
CA ASP A 7 9.76 0.43 6.02
C ASP A 7 8.71 -0.47 5.37
N LEU A 8 8.15 -0.08 4.21
CA LEU A 8 7.19 -0.90 3.48
C LEU A 8 7.87 -2.03 2.71
N ILE A 9 7.44 -3.26 3.00
CA ILE A 9 7.97 -4.50 2.45
C ILE A 9 7.06 -4.98 1.32
N MET A 10 7.65 -5.14 0.13
CA MET A 10 6.98 -5.67 -1.06
C MET A 10 7.08 -7.20 -1.08
N CYS A 11 6.03 -7.87 -1.57
CA CYS A 11 5.94 -9.32 -1.64
C CYS A 11 7.01 -9.96 -2.55
N ARG A 12 7.17 -9.44 -3.78
CA ARG A 12 8.13 -9.92 -4.81
C ARG A 12 8.05 -11.42 -5.17
N LYS A 13 7.02 -12.14 -4.73
CA LYS A 13 6.75 -13.52 -5.18
C LYS A 13 6.34 -13.54 -6.66
N GLN A 14 6.49 -14.70 -7.31
CA GLN A 14 6.02 -14.90 -8.68
C GLN A 14 4.54 -14.52 -8.82
N PRO A 15 4.16 -13.63 -9.75
CA PRO A 15 2.78 -13.22 -9.93
C PRO A 15 1.94 -14.36 -10.50
N GLY A 16 0.73 -14.52 -9.97
CA GLY A 16 -0.28 -15.43 -10.53
C GLY A 16 -1.21 -14.70 -11.51
N ILE A 17 -2.35 -15.32 -11.82
CA ILE A 17 -3.36 -14.78 -12.75
C ILE A 17 -4.27 -13.69 -12.14
N ALA A 18 -4.17 -13.45 -10.84
CA ALA A 18 -5.04 -12.50 -10.14
C ALA A 18 -4.59 -11.05 -10.36
N ILE A 19 -5.54 -10.19 -10.74
CA ILE A 19 -5.31 -8.74 -10.90
C ILE A 19 -5.37 -8.06 -9.53
N GLY A 20 -4.39 -7.20 -9.23
CA GLY A 20 -4.38 -6.40 -8.01
C GLY A 20 -5.40 -5.26 -8.07
N ARG A 21 -6.05 -4.94 -6.95
CA ARG A 21 -7.03 -3.85 -6.84
C ARG A 21 -6.66 -2.83 -5.77
N LEU A 22 -6.95 -1.56 -6.00
CA LEU A 22 -6.68 -0.43 -5.10
C LEU A 22 -7.95 0.02 -4.37
N CYS A 23 -7.80 0.44 -3.11
CA CYS A 23 -8.86 1.13 -2.36
C CYS A 23 -8.94 2.61 -2.80
N GLU A 24 -10.16 3.14 -2.96
CA GLU A 24 -10.38 4.54 -3.37
C GLU A 24 -9.94 5.54 -2.28
N ASN A 25 -10.09 5.16 -1.01
CA ASN A 25 -9.73 5.98 0.15
C ASN A 25 -8.55 5.41 0.95
N LYS A 26 -7.85 6.27 1.69
CA LYS A 26 -6.80 5.84 2.64
C LYS A 26 -7.41 4.83 3.62
N CYS A 27 -7.04 3.58 3.43
CA CYS A 27 -7.39 2.48 4.31
C CYS A 27 -6.78 2.74 5.73
N ASP A 28 -7.56 3.35 6.65
CA ASP A 28 -7.25 3.61 8.09
C ASP A 28 -7.17 2.29 8.89
N GLY A 29 -6.25 1.40 8.52
CA GLY A 29 -6.05 0.11 9.21
C GLY A 29 -7.14 -0.94 8.97
N LYS A 30 -8.20 -0.62 8.21
CA LYS A 30 -9.17 -1.60 7.73
C LYS A 30 -8.67 -2.28 6.44
N VAL A 31 -9.03 -3.55 6.25
CA VAL A 31 -8.87 -4.24 4.96
C VAL A 31 -9.82 -3.58 3.98
N GLY A 32 -9.34 -2.58 3.24
CA GLY A 32 -10.14 -1.92 2.22
C GLY A 32 -10.40 -2.89 1.08
N VAL A 33 -11.68 -3.02 0.72
CA VAL A 33 -12.07 -3.72 -0.50
C VAL A 33 -11.56 -2.90 -1.69
N GLY A 34 -10.79 -3.53 -2.57
CA GLY A 34 -10.29 -2.87 -3.77
C GLY A 34 -11.41 -2.65 -4.78
N ILE A 35 -11.56 -1.42 -5.25
CA ILE A 35 -12.65 -0.98 -6.13
C ILE A 35 -12.18 -0.92 -7.58
N SER A 36 -10.95 -0.44 -7.80
CA SER A 36 -10.36 -0.26 -9.13
C SER A 36 -9.16 -1.18 -9.33
N ASP A 37 -8.94 -1.62 -10.57
CA ASP A 37 -7.77 -2.40 -10.93
C ASP A 37 -6.49 -1.54 -10.88
N ALA A 38 -5.39 -2.16 -10.45
CA ALA A 38 -4.10 -1.51 -10.28
C ALA A 38 -3.23 -1.69 -11.53
N TYR A 39 -2.69 -0.59 -12.05
CA TYR A 39 -1.77 -0.58 -13.19
C TYR A 39 -0.44 0.09 -12.82
N TYR A 40 0.64 -0.29 -13.53
CA TYR A 40 1.91 0.42 -13.46
C TYR A 40 1.86 1.68 -14.33
N CYS A 41 2.51 2.75 -13.87
CA CYS A 41 2.70 3.93 -14.71
C CYS A 41 3.76 3.67 -15.79
N GLU A 42 3.72 4.47 -16.85
CA GLU A 42 4.63 4.36 -18.00
C GLU A 42 6.11 4.35 -17.58
N GLU A 43 6.52 5.27 -16.70
CA GLU A 43 7.90 5.35 -16.22
C GLU A 43 8.36 4.07 -15.51
N CYS A 44 7.47 3.41 -14.77
CA CYS A 44 7.78 2.16 -14.10
C CYS A 44 7.95 1.02 -15.11
N THR A 45 7.13 1.00 -16.17
CA THR A 45 7.24 0.01 -17.25
C THR A 45 8.49 0.23 -18.10
N GLN A 46 8.84 1.48 -18.42
CA GLN A 46 10.08 1.80 -19.14
C GLN A 46 11.33 1.40 -18.36
N GLN A 47 11.28 1.48 -17.02
CA GLN A 47 12.36 1.06 -16.13
C GLN A 47 12.31 -0.43 -15.76
N GLU A 48 11.42 -1.21 -16.39
CA GLU A 48 11.21 -2.65 -16.16
C GLU A 48 10.86 -3.03 -14.69
N LYS A 49 10.38 -2.07 -13.89
CA LYS A 49 10.01 -2.29 -12.47
C LYS A 49 8.76 -3.13 -12.30
N ASP A 50 7.98 -3.29 -13.37
CA ASP A 50 6.82 -4.18 -13.42
C ASP A 50 7.22 -5.67 -13.37
N ARG A 51 8.49 -6.00 -13.64
CA ARG A 51 9.01 -7.38 -13.68
C ARG A 51 9.62 -7.88 -12.36
N ASP A 52 9.67 -7.05 -11.33
CA ASP A 52 10.23 -7.38 -10.00
C ASP A 52 9.40 -8.40 -9.20
N GLY A 53 8.23 -8.82 -9.72
CA GLY A 53 7.31 -9.76 -9.09
C GLY A 53 6.08 -9.09 -8.49
N CYS A 54 5.42 -9.76 -7.54
CA CYS A 54 4.17 -9.28 -6.96
C CYS A 54 4.35 -7.94 -6.22
N PRO A 55 3.65 -6.86 -6.63
CA PRO A 55 3.80 -5.52 -6.03
C PRO A 55 3.02 -5.34 -4.72
N LYS A 56 2.43 -6.40 -4.15
CA LYS A 56 1.63 -6.33 -2.93
C LYS A 56 2.51 -5.99 -1.72
N ILE A 57 2.13 -4.96 -0.98
CA ILE A 57 2.75 -4.62 0.31
C ILE A 57 2.20 -5.58 1.38
N VAL A 58 3.10 -6.17 2.18
CA VAL A 58 2.72 -7.18 3.19
C VAL A 58 2.53 -6.61 4.58
N ASN A 59 3.18 -5.48 4.90
CA ASN A 59 3.11 -4.83 6.21
C ASN A 59 2.39 -3.47 6.15
N LEU A 60 1.92 -2.97 7.29
CA LEU A 60 1.21 -1.69 7.39
C LEU A 60 2.13 -0.45 7.44
N GLY A 61 3.38 -0.65 7.84
CA GLY A 61 4.35 0.42 8.08
C GLY A 61 4.15 1.17 9.41
N SER A 62 5.22 1.77 9.93
CA SER A 62 5.29 2.49 11.19
C SER A 62 4.36 3.71 11.22
N ALA A 63 4.32 4.47 10.11
CA ALA A 63 3.50 5.68 10.04
C ALA A 63 2.01 5.41 10.33
N LYS A 64 1.46 4.27 9.88
CA LYS A 64 0.06 3.92 10.17
C LYS A 64 -0.14 3.38 11.58
N THR A 65 0.83 2.63 12.11
CA THR A 65 0.76 2.13 13.49
C THR A 65 0.83 3.29 14.48
N ASP A 66 1.69 4.27 14.23
CA ASP A 66 1.86 5.44 15.08
C ASP A 66 0.57 6.27 15.11
N LEU A 67 -0.04 6.54 13.95
CA LEU A 67 -1.33 7.22 13.87
C LEU A 67 -2.45 6.48 14.61
N PHE A 68 -2.46 5.14 14.60
CA PHE A 68 -3.42 4.34 15.35
C PHE A 68 -3.23 4.53 16.87
N TYR A 69 -1.99 4.45 17.36
CA TYR A 69 -1.69 4.61 18.78
C TYR A 69 -1.90 6.04 19.27
N GLU A 70 -1.54 7.04 18.48
CA GLU A 70 -1.80 8.45 18.78
C GLU A 70 -3.30 8.74 18.90
N ARG A 71 -4.11 8.26 17.94
CA ARG A 71 -5.57 8.41 17.95
C ARG A 71 -6.20 7.74 19.18
N LYS A 72 -5.68 6.58 19.60
CA LYS A 72 -6.15 5.88 20.80
C LYS A 72 -5.74 6.60 22.10
N LYS A 73 -4.52 7.15 22.16
CA LYS A 73 -3.97 7.79 23.36
C LYS A 73 -4.55 9.18 23.63
N TYR A 74 -4.71 9.99 22.60
CA TYR A 74 -5.11 11.39 22.75
C TYR A 74 -6.57 11.67 22.38
N GLY A 75 -7.31 10.66 21.89
CA GLY A 75 -8.64 10.84 21.34
C GLY A 75 -8.63 11.70 20.08
N PHE A 76 -9.76 11.77 19.37
CA PHE A 76 -9.91 12.64 18.21
C PHE A 76 -9.99 14.09 18.70
N LYS A 77 -8.87 14.83 18.70
CA LYS A 77 -8.95 16.29 18.74
C LYS A 77 -9.40 16.74 17.36
N GLU A 78 -10.68 17.09 17.24
CA GLU A 78 -11.19 17.88 16.12
C GLU A 78 -10.25 19.08 15.93
N ARG A 79 -9.77 19.28 14.70
CA ARG A 79 -9.02 20.47 14.31
C ARG A 79 -9.99 21.51 13.82
#